data_AF-A0A3S3PD40-F1
#
_entry.id   AF-A0A3S3PD40-F1
#
_cell.length_a   1.000
_cell.length_b   1.000
_cell.length_c   1.000
_cell.angle_alpha   90.00
_cell.angle_beta   90.00
_cell.angle_gamma   90.00
#
_symmetry.space_group_name_H-M   'P 1'
#
loop_
_entity.id
_entity.type
_entity.pdbx_description
1 polymer ?
#
loop_
_entity_poly.entity_id
_entity_poly.type
_entity_poly.pdbx_seq_one_letter_code
_entity_poly.pdbx_strand_id
1 'polypeptide(L)'
;PKWSLVINLWYDELQIAPNSVVHNFDSHGLNIGHFTQIAWASSRKIGCGFVAFRLVGSVYNVAHLYTCNYAPSGNHLGAAMYLAAKYPSENVPDSELELKIMSKISSKLINCLRNHFFCTSLDTIDFIFLERFDSNSVFT
;
A
#
# COMPACT_ATOMS: atom_id res chain seq x y z
N PRO A 1 -18.03 -6.13 -5.52
CA PRO A 1 -16.69 -6.66 -5.16
C PRO A 1 -16.38 -6.29 -3.70
N LYS A 2 -15.73 -7.17 -2.93
CA LYS A 2 -15.37 -6.91 -1.53
C LYS A 2 -13.98 -6.28 -1.40
N TRP A 3 -13.79 -5.11 -2.01
CA TRP A 3 -12.48 -4.43 -2.04
C TRP A 3 -11.92 -4.08 -0.66
N SER A 4 -12.78 -3.72 0.30
CA SER A 4 -12.34 -3.45 1.68
C SER A 4 -11.66 -4.66 2.33
N LEU A 5 -12.22 -5.86 2.13
CA LEU A 5 -11.63 -7.08 2.65
C LEU A 5 -10.26 -7.35 2.02
N VAL A 6 -10.15 -7.23 0.70
CA VAL A 6 -8.92 -7.53 -0.04
C VAL A 6 -7.81 -6.54 0.29
N ILE A 7 -8.12 -5.25 0.38
CA ILE A 7 -7.14 -4.21 0.72
C ILE A 7 -6.68 -4.37 2.16
N ASN A 8 -7.57 -4.72 3.09
CA ASN A 8 -7.18 -5.00 4.47
C ASN A 8 -6.26 -6.22 4.55
N LEU A 9 -6.53 -7.29 3.78
CA LEU A 9 -5.62 -8.45 3.71
C LEU A 9 -4.24 -8.08 3.16
N TRP A 10 -4.17 -7.20 2.16
CA TRP A 10 -2.90 -6.68 1.66
C TRP A 10 -2.19 -5.81 2.69
N TYR A 11 -2.92 -4.99 3.46
CA TYR A 11 -2.37 -4.18 4.54
C TYR A 11 -1.83 -5.04 5.70
N ASP A 12 -2.51 -6.14 6.03
CA ASP A 12 -2.12 -7.04 7.13
C ASP A 12 -0.77 -7.72 6.91
N GLU A 13 -0.25 -7.77 5.68
CA GLU A 13 1.09 -8.25 5.39
C GLU A 13 2.19 -7.41 6.08
N LEU A 14 1.88 -6.16 6.47
CA LEU A 14 2.76 -5.32 7.30
C LEU A 14 3.21 -6.05 8.57
N GLN A 15 2.34 -6.89 9.17
CA GLN A 15 2.63 -7.60 10.42
C GLN A 15 3.80 -8.59 10.30
N ILE A 16 4.11 -9.03 9.08
CA ILE A 16 5.21 -9.95 8.80
C ILE A 16 6.33 -9.31 7.97
N ALA A 17 6.19 -8.04 7.57
CA ALA A 17 7.19 -7.34 6.77
C ALA A 17 8.36 -6.89 7.66
N PRO A 18 9.61 -7.27 7.35
CA PRO A 18 10.75 -6.79 8.11
C PRO A 18 11.06 -5.33 7.75
N ASN A 19 11.44 -4.51 8.73
CA ASN A 19 11.75 -3.08 8.51
C ASN A 19 12.83 -2.84 7.44
N SER A 20 13.69 -3.84 7.16
CA SER A 20 14.71 -3.77 6.12
C SER A 20 14.14 -3.48 4.73
N VAL A 21 12.90 -3.92 4.43
CA VAL A 21 12.27 -3.75 3.11
C VAL A 21 12.01 -2.29 2.75
N VAL A 22 11.95 -1.40 3.75
CA VAL A 22 11.78 0.04 3.55
C VAL A 22 12.96 0.62 2.76
N HIS A 23 14.18 0.19 3.08
CA HIS A 23 15.41 0.73 2.50
C HIS A 23 16.02 -0.14 1.41
N ASN A 24 15.81 -1.45 1.51
CA ASN A 24 16.37 -2.44 0.62
C ASN A 24 15.36 -3.58 0.46
N PHE A 25 14.45 -3.41 -0.49
CA PHE A 25 13.36 -4.36 -0.70
C PHE A 25 13.90 -5.75 -1.08
N ASP A 26 13.58 -6.73 -0.25
CA ASP A 26 13.72 -8.16 -0.51
C ASP A 26 12.54 -8.84 0.21
N SER A 27 11.78 -9.67 -0.50
CA SER A 27 10.64 -10.36 0.11
C SER A 27 11.09 -11.43 1.10
N HIS A 28 12.33 -11.92 1.00
CA HIS A 28 12.86 -13.03 1.79
C HIS A 28 11.93 -14.26 1.78
N GLY A 29 11.19 -14.45 0.69
CA GLY A 29 10.19 -15.53 0.56
C GLY A 29 8.88 -15.30 1.31
N LEU A 30 8.68 -14.14 1.93
CA LEU A 30 7.47 -13.75 2.64
C LEU A 30 6.42 -13.18 1.66
N ASN A 31 5.15 -13.39 1.99
CA ASN A 31 4.02 -12.81 1.26
C ASN A 31 3.77 -11.36 1.72
N ILE A 32 4.65 -10.45 1.31
CA ILE A 32 4.61 -9.02 1.67
C ILE A 32 4.46 -8.09 0.46
N GLY A 33 4.42 -8.68 -0.74
CA GLY A 33 4.49 -7.93 -1.98
C GLY A 33 3.28 -7.01 -2.21
N HIS A 34 2.12 -7.31 -1.65
CA HIS A 34 0.96 -6.44 -1.82
C HIS A 34 1.08 -5.21 -0.93
N PHE A 35 1.43 -5.40 0.35
CA PHE A 35 1.71 -4.30 1.27
C PHE A 35 2.78 -3.38 0.69
N THR A 36 3.93 -3.94 0.31
CA THR A 36 5.08 -3.12 -0.12
C THR A 36 4.79 -2.38 -1.43
N GLN A 37 3.99 -2.96 -2.32
CA GLN A 37 3.59 -2.31 -3.57
C GLN A 37 2.61 -1.15 -3.33
N ILE A 38 1.64 -1.31 -2.43
CA ILE A 38 0.69 -0.25 -2.06
C ILE A 38 1.43 0.92 -1.38
N ALA A 39 2.40 0.58 -0.53
CA ALA A 39 3.28 1.50 0.18
C ALA A 39 4.37 2.14 -0.70
N TRP A 40 4.51 1.71 -1.96
CA TRP A 40 5.67 2.06 -2.78
C TRP A 40 5.65 3.52 -3.21
N ALA A 41 6.61 4.30 -2.72
CA ALA A 41 6.61 5.74 -2.86
C ALA A 41 6.96 6.26 -4.24
N SER A 42 7.25 5.44 -5.26
CA SER A 42 7.26 5.91 -6.66
C SER A 42 5.93 5.65 -7.39
N SER A 43 5.05 4.78 -6.89
CA SER A 43 3.77 4.44 -7.50
C SER A 43 2.76 5.59 -7.35
N ARG A 44 2.17 6.04 -8.46
CA ARG A 44 1.25 7.21 -8.53
C ARG A 44 -0.13 6.90 -9.04
N LYS A 45 -0.26 5.78 -9.75
CA LYS A 45 -1.48 5.40 -10.42
C LYS A 45 -1.75 3.95 -10.10
N ILE A 46 -3.01 3.64 -9.83
CA ILE A 46 -3.45 2.27 -9.64
C ILE A 46 -4.75 2.06 -10.41
N GLY A 47 -4.80 0.98 -11.18
CA GLY A 47 -6.00 0.51 -11.85
C GLY A 47 -6.33 -0.88 -11.37
N CYS A 48 -7.56 -1.09 -10.91
CA CYS A 48 -7.96 -2.36 -10.33
C CYS A 48 -9.17 -2.97 -11.06
N GLY A 49 -9.18 -4.29 -11.12
CA GLY A 49 -10.22 -5.10 -11.74
C GLY A 49 -10.64 -6.24 -10.84
N PHE A 50 -11.88 -6.70 -11.03
CA PHE A 50 -12.45 -7.82 -10.31
C PHE A 50 -13.23 -8.72 -11.26
N VAL A 51 -13.05 -10.03 -11.13
CA VAL A 51 -13.85 -11.03 -11.82
C VAL A 51 -14.28 -12.13 -10.85
N ALA A 52 -15.51 -12.61 -11.02
CA ALA A 52 -16.02 -13.79 -10.34
C ALA A 52 -16.30 -14.89 -11.37
N PHE A 53 -15.81 -16.10 -11.14
CA PHE A 53 -15.97 -17.20 -12.09
C PHE A 53 -16.18 -18.53 -11.36
N ARG A 54 -16.84 -19.47 -12.02
CA ARG A 54 -17.10 -20.80 -11.44
C ARG A 54 -15.87 -21.68 -11.59
N LEU A 55 -15.53 -22.39 -10.52
CA LEU A 55 -14.51 -23.43 -10.56
C LEU A 55 -15.19 -24.78 -10.77
N VAL A 56 -14.81 -25.49 -11.83
CA VAL A 56 -15.29 -26.86 -12.07
C VAL A 56 -14.55 -27.80 -11.11
N GLY A 57 -15.30 -28.60 -10.33
CA GLY A 57 -14.72 -29.61 -9.43
C GLY A 57 -14.18 -29.09 -8.09
N SER A 58 -14.42 -27.81 -7.75
CA SER A 58 -14.05 -27.25 -6.45
C SER A 58 -15.22 -27.32 -5.46
N VAL A 59 -14.91 -27.53 -4.17
CA VAL A 59 -15.88 -27.36 -3.06
C VAL A 59 -16.41 -25.91 -3.04
N TYR A 60 -15.60 -24.96 -3.50
CA TYR A 60 -15.98 -23.57 -3.68
C TYR A 60 -16.54 -23.36 -5.09
N ASN A 61 -17.87 -23.20 -5.18
CA ASN A 61 -18.58 -23.07 -6.45
C ASN A 61 -18.23 -21.78 -7.26
N VAL A 62 -17.62 -20.78 -6.61
CA VAL A 62 -17.27 -19.49 -7.22
C VAL A 62 -15.92 -18.99 -6.67
N ALA A 63 -14.97 -18.72 -7.56
CA ALA A 63 -13.73 -18.01 -7.27
C ALA A 63 -13.87 -16.52 -7.53
N HIS A 64 -13.13 -15.73 -6.76
CA HIS A 64 -13.04 -14.28 -6.89
C HIS A 64 -11.59 -13.89 -7.15
N LEU A 65 -11.31 -13.25 -8.27
CA LEU A 65 -9.99 -12.72 -8.61
C LEU A 65 -10.04 -11.19 -8.53
N TYR A 66 -9.15 -10.64 -7.72
CA TYR A 66 -8.92 -9.21 -7.57
C TYR A 66 -7.51 -8.91 -8.07
N THR A 67 -7.37 -7.89 -8.91
CA THR A 67 -6.08 -7.53 -9.50
C THR A 67 -5.94 -6.03 -9.55
N CYS A 68 -4.74 -5.53 -9.24
CA CYS A 68 -4.40 -4.12 -9.39
C CYS A 68 -3.07 -3.99 -10.11
N ASN A 69 -3.00 -3.05 -11.06
CA ASN A 69 -1.77 -2.63 -11.72
C ASN A 69 -1.33 -1.29 -11.16
N TYR A 70 -0.04 -1.13 -10.93
CA TYR A 70 0.58 0.06 -10.34
C TYR A 70 1.51 0.72 -11.37
N ALA A 71 1.50 2.05 -11.44
CA ALA A 71 2.39 2.79 -12.32
C ALA A 71 2.98 4.03 -11.63
N PRO A 72 4.32 4.21 -11.67
CA PRO A 72 5.35 3.18 -11.91
C PRO A 72 5.17 1.92 -11.03
N SER A 73 5.72 0.79 -11.46
CA SER A 73 5.76 -0.43 -10.64
C SER A 73 6.67 -0.22 -9.42
N GLY A 74 6.39 -0.97 -8.35
CA GLY A 74 7.24 -1.04 -7.17
C GLY A 74 7.94 -2.39 -7.04
N ASN A 75 8.33 -2.72 -5.80
CA ASN A 75 8.94 -4.00 -5.42
C ASN A 75 10.18 -4.36 -6.25
N HIS A 76 10.98 -3.35 -6.58
CA HIS A 76 12.25 -3.57 -7.24
C HIS A 76 13.26 -4.10 -6.22
N LEU A 77 13.80 -5.30 -6.46
CA LEU A 77 14.78 -5.93 -5.58
C LEU A 77 15.96 -4.97 -5.32
N GLY A 78 16.28 -4.76 -4.05
CA GLY A 78 17.35 -3.88 -3.59
C GLY A 78 17.02 -2.37 -3.62
N ALA A 79 15.83 -1.97 -4.08
CA ALA A 79 15.42 -0.58 -4.07
C ALA A 79 14.72 -0.20 -2.75
N ALA A 80 14.78 1.08 -2.40
CA ALA A 80 14.01 1.62 -1.28
C ALA A 80 12.52 1.72 -1.65
N MET A 81 11.66 1.19 -0.78
CA MET A 81 10.21 1.29 -0.91
C MET A 81 9.74 2.74 -0.79
N TYR A 82 10.31 3.49 0.16
CA TYR A 82 10.15 4.93 0.25
C TYR A 82 11.36 5.58 0.92
N LEU A 83 11.57 6.87 0.66
CA LEU A 83 12.60 7.62 1.36
C LEU A 83 12.12 7.88 2.78
N ALA A 84 12.72 7.18 3.75
CA ALA A 84 12.56 7.58 5.13
C ALA A 84 13.18 8.98 5.29
N ALA A 85 12.40 10.03 5.53
CA ALA A 85 12.97 11.33 5.81
C ALA A 85 13.88 11.22 7.05
N LYS A 86 15.10 11.71 6.88
CA LYS A 86 16.12 11.83 7.92
C LYS A 86 15.77 13.02 8.82
N TYR A 87 14.65 12.98 9.53
CA TYR A 87 14.32 13.97 10.56
C TYR A 87 14.50 13.38 11.96
N PRO A 88 15.14 14.12 12.88
CA PRO A 88 15.32 13.68 14.25
C PRO A 88 13.98 13.79 14.97
N SER A 89 13.45 12.64 15.40
CA SER A 89 12.58 12.45 16.56
C SER A 89 11.82 13.71 17.04
N GLU A 90 10.62 13.92 16.51
CA GLU A 90 9.52 14.12 17.45
C GLU A 90 9.14 12.74 17.97
N ASN A 91 8.71 12.64 19.22
CA ASN A 91 8.57 11.40 20.00
C ASN A 91 7.49 10.40 19.48
N VAL A 92 7.22 10.37 18.19
CA VAL A 92 6.36 9.39 17.52
C VAL A 92 7.26 8.24 17.04
N PRO A 93 7.10 7.01 17.55
CA PRO A 93 7.80 5.86 17.00
C PRO A 93 7.56 5.76 15.50
N ASP A 94 8.61 5.52 14.69
CA ASP A 94 8.50 5.40 13.23
C ASP A 94 7.38 4.43 12.81
N SER A 95 7.17 3.37 13.60
CA SER A 95 6.09 2.41 13.42
C SER A 95 4.68 2.99 13.54
N GLU A 96 4.44 3.98 14.40
CA GLU A 96 3.12 4.62 14.55
C GLU A 96 2.81 5.53 13.36
N LEU A 97 3.81 6.26 12.86
CA LEU A 97 3.68 7.08 11.65
C LEU A 97 3.42 6.22 10.41
N GLU A 98 4.16 5.11 10.29
CA GLU A 98 3.94 4.12 9.22
C GLU A 98 2.51 3.55 9.25
N LEU A 99 2.00 3.18 10.43
CA LEU A 99 0.62 2.71 10.60
C LEU A 99 -0.42 3.77 10.18
N LYS A 100 -0.21 5.05 10.53
CA LYS A 100 -1.12 6.14 10.16
C LYS A 100 -1.12 6.40 8.66
N ILE A 101 0.05 6.47 8.03
CA ILE A 101 0.21 6.66 6.59
C ILE A 101 -0.48 5.52 5.84
N MET A 102 -0.21 4.28 6.23
CA MET A 102 -0.72 3.10 5.54
C MET A 102 -2.23 2.92 5.74
N SER A 103 -2.76 3.24 6.93
CA SER A 103 -4.22 3.29 7.17
C SER A 103 -4.94 4.30 6.28
N LYS A 104 -4.35 5.49 6.07
CA LYS A 104 -4.89 6.50 5.15
C LYS A 104 -4.84 6.05 3.69
N ILE A 105 -3.75 5.43 3.25
CA ILE A 105 -3.62 4.88 1.89
C ILE A 105 -4.68 3.81 1.64
N SER A 106 -4.82 2.85 2.55
CA SER A 106 -5.85 1.80 2.48
C SER A 106 -7.25 2.39 2.39
N SER A 107 -7.59 3.37 3.24
CA SER A 107 -8.90 4.02 3.26
C SER A 107 -9.21 4.75 1.94
N LYS A 108 -8.24 5.48 1.38
CA LYS A 108 -8.39 6.15 0.08
C LYS A 108 -8.59 5.16 -1.05
N LEU A 109 -7.81 4.08 -1.07
CA LEU A 109 -7.94 3.04 -2.09
C LEU A 109 -9.32 2.36 -2.01
N ILE A 110 -9.78 2.01 -0.81
CA ILE A 110 -11.11 1.43 -0.59
C ILE A 110 -12.21 2.39 -1.10
N ASN A 111 -12.10 3.68 -0.78
CA ASN A 111 -13.08 4.67 -1.22
C ASN A 111 -13.06 4.87 -2.73
N CYS A 112 -11.89 4.90 -3.36
CA CYS A 112 -11.79 5.02 -4.81
C CYS A 112 -12.39 3.80 -5.52
N LEU A 113 -12.02 2.59 -5.11
CA LEU A 113 -12.49 1.34 -5.72
C LEU A 113 -13.96 1.03 -5.45
N ARG A 114 -14.62 1.80 -4.57
CA ARG A 114 -16.08 1.73 -4.39
C ARG A 114 -16.82 2.24 -5.63
N ASN A 115 -16.30 3.28 -6.29
CA ASN A 115 -17.00 3.99 -7.36
C ASN A 115 -16.23 4.02 -8.70
N HIS A 116 -14.94 3.65 -8.71
CA HIS A 116 -14.08 3.76 -9.88
C HIS A 116 -13.22 2.52 -10.09
N PHE A 117 -12.98 2.17 -11.36
CA PHE A 117 -12.01 1.12 -11.75
C PHE A 117 -10.57 1.65 -11.83
N PHE A 118 -10.40 2.95 -12.05
CA PHE A 118 -9.10 3.60 -12.21
C PHE A 118 -8.95 4.73 -11.19
N CYS A 119 -7.89 4.67 -10.39
CA CYS A 119 -7.58 5.64 -9.35
C CYS A 119 -6.33 6.42 -9.78
N THR A 120 -6.54 7.61 -10.31
CA THR A 120 -5.48 8.53 -10.77
C THR A 120 -5.04 9.54 -9.72
N SER A 121 -5.84 9.75 -8.68
CA SER A 121 -5.56 10.71 -7.59
C SER A 121 -5.23 10.02 -6.27
N LEU A 122 -4.68 8.80 -6.33
CA LEU A 122 -3.83 8.34 -5.24
C LEU A 122 -2.50 9.05 -5.46
N ASP A 123 -2.45 10.32 -5.08
CA ASP A 123 -1.19 10.98 -4.75
C ASP A 123 -0.65 10.30 -3.49
N THR A 124 -0.25 9.03 -3.62
CA THR A 124 0.36 8.24 -2.55
C THR A 124 1.61 8.95 -2.05
N ILE A 125 2.24 9.79 -2.89
CA ILE A 125 3.29 10.74 -2.46
C ILE A 125 2.77 11.75 -1.47
N ASP A 126 1.70 12.47 -1.81
CA ASP A 126 1.26 13.59 -1.01
C ASP A 126 0.95 13.10 0.40
N PHE A 127 0.48 11.87 0.60
CA PHE A 127 0.24 11.34 1.95
C PHE A 127 1.49 10.80 2.66
N ILE A 128 2.44 10.17 1.96
CA ILE A 128 3.70 9.72 2.56
C ILE A 128 4.61 10.92 2.92
N PHE A 129 4.56 11.99 2.13
CA PHE A 129 5.36 13.21 2.32
C PHE A 129 4.66 14.27 3.16
N LEU A 130 3.35 14.55 2.99
CA LEU A 130 2.68 15.62 3.74
C LEU A 130 2.62 15.29 5.23
N GLU A 131 2.35 14.05 5.66
CA GLU A 131 2.34 13.70 7.10
C GLU A 131 3.73 13.83 7.76
N ARG A 132 4.81 13.83 6.95
CA ARG A 132 6.19 14.02 7.44
C ARG A 132 6.64 15.47 7.42
N PHE A 133 5.91 16.33 6.69
CA PHE A 133 6.05 17.79 6.73
C PHE A 133 5.10 18.43 7.75
N ASP A 134 4.00 17.77 8.10
CA ASP A 134 2.93 18.32 8.94
C ASP A 134 3.12 18.08 10.44
N SER A 135 4.28 17.58 10.86
CA SER A 135 4.62 17.54 12.29
C SER A 135 5.23 18.86 12.81
N ASN A 136 5.59 19.82 11.94
CA ASN A 136 6.02 21.17 12.37
C ASN A 136 6.03 22.25 11.27
N SER A 137 4.93 22.44 10.54
CA SER A 137 4.80 23.65 9.70
C SER A 137 4.19 24.82 10.47
N VAL A 138 4.91 25.27 11.52
CA VAL A 138 4.90 26.70 11.87
C VAL A 138 5.59 27.41 10.71
N PHE A 139 4.81 27.87 9.75
CA PHE A 139 5.25 28.90 8.81
C PHE A 139 5.34 30.23 9.57
N THR A 140 6.54 30.60 9.99
CA THR A 140 7.03 31.99 10.06
C THR A 140 8.51 32.02 9.75
#